data_AF-A0A954YIZ1-F1
#
_entry.id   AF-A0A954YIZ1-F1
#
_cell.length_a   1.000
_cell.length_b   1.000
_cell.length_c   1.000
_cell.angle_alpha   90.00
_cell.angle_beta   90.00
_cell.angle_gamma   90.00
#
_symmetry.space_group_name_H-M   'P 1'
#
loop_
_entity.id
_entity.type
_entity.pdbx_description
1 polymer ?
#
loop_
_entity_poly.entity_id
_entity_poly.type
_entity_poly.pdbx_seq_one_letter_code
_entity_poly.pdbx_strand_id
1 'polypeptide(L)'
;MTGIMLTLLLSGPPADAFKVSAAVAADSRAVGAPAELRIELAVADGWEIVRDAPPPMVQIAPNPAIRLDGPEKCSPLTGFLRLPYEDMRETLKRKHKFFLAREPKEDDRVDFIAQAYIRKTGSESAFHVRRRVSVPLIGDGAAKVSADGPWKWGPADNPLLTIGDKAPDFTLKSGDGSQTSLSEYRSKKNVIIACYRAFW
;
A
#
# COMPACT_ATOMS: atom_id res chain seq x y z
N MET A 1 -4.23 15.39 -47.66
CA MET A 1 -3.49 14.82 -46.51
C MET A 1 -4.42 14.90 -45.31
N THR A 2 -5.02 13.78 -44.93
CA THR A 2 -5.98 13.71 -43.81
C THR A 2 -5.18 13.30 -42.57
N GLY A 3 -4.94 14.25 -41.67
CA GLY A 3 -4.22 14.00 -40.42
C GLY A 3 -5.10 13.23 -39.44
N ILE A 4 -4.72 12.00 -39.12
CA ILE A 4 -5.32 11.23 -38.02
C ILE A 4 -4.74 11.80 -36.72
N MET A 5 -5.54 12.59 -36.01
CA MET A 5 -5.21 13.08 -34.68
C MET A 5 -5.44 11.95 -33.69
N LEU A 6 -4.36 11.25 -33.32
CA LEU A 6 -4.36 10.22 -32.29
C LEU A 6 -4.38 10.90 -30.91
N THR A 7 -5.57 11.21 -30.41
CA THR A 7 -5.74 11.68 -29.03
C THR A 7 -5.59 10.47 -28.10
N LEU A 8 -4.38 10.26 -27.57
CA LEU A 8 -4.14 9.37 -26.44
C LEU A 8 -4.88 9.93 -25.22
N LEU A 9 -6.13 9.51 -25.03
CA LEU A 9 -6.88 9.75 -23.80
C LEU A 9 -6.24 8.90 -22.69
N LEU A 10 -5.18 9.40 -22.08
CA LEU A 10 -4.59 8.89 -20.84
C LEU A 10 -5.49 9.17 -19.62
N SER A 11 -6.80 9.22 -19.80
CA SER A 11 -7.73 9.39 -18.69
C SER A 11 -7.79 8.08 -17.92
N GLY A 12 -7.17 8.06 -16.74
CA GLY A 12 -7.40 7.02 -15.74
C GLY A 12 -8.87 6.96 -15.31
N PRO A 13 -9.23 6.01 -14.43
CA PRO A 13 -10.58 5.95 -13.91
C PRO A 13 -10.87 7.21 -13.10
N PRO A 14 -12.14 7.66 -13.02
CA PRO A 14 -12.49 8.80 -12.20
C PRO A 14 -12.18 8.52 -10.72
N ALA A 15 -11.89 9.57 -9.95
CA ALA A 15 -11.41 9.43 -8.57
C ALA A 15 -12.39 8.66 -7.66
N ASP A 16 -13.68 8.71 -7.97
CA ASP A 16 -14.75 8.05 -7.25
C ASP A 16 -15.09 6.63 -7.74
N ALA A 17 -14.41 6.13 -8.79
CA ALA A 17 -14.60 4.75 -9.30
C ALA A 17 -14.28 3.66 -8.27
N PHE A 18 -13.39 3.97 -7.32
CA PHE A 18 -13.05 3.13 -6.18
C PHE A 18 -13.05 3.98 -4.91
N LYS A 19 -14.03 3.72 -4.05
CA LYS A 19 -14.28 4.42 -2.79
C LYS A 19 -13.77 3.60 -1.62
N VAL A 20 -13.24 4.29 -0.63
CA VAL A 20 -12.76 3.69 0.61
C VAL A 20 -13.29 4.53 1.76
N SER A 21 -13.96 3.87 2.70
CA SER A 21 -14.30 4.46 3.99
C SER A 21 -13.64 3.64 5.09
N ALA A 22 -13.25 4.31 6.17
CA ALA A 22 -12.76 3.63 7.35
C ALA A 22 -13.04 4.42 8.63
N ALA A 23 -13.08 3.70 9.74
CA ALA A 23 -13.24 4.25 11.07
C ALA A 23 -12.58 3.33 12.11
N VAL A 24 -12.07 3.93 13.18
CA VAL A 24 -11.69 3.20 14.39
C VAL A 24 -12.90 3.13 15.32
N ALA A 25 -13.25 1.93 15.76
CA ALA A 25 -14.26 1.70 16.78
C ALA A 25 -13.59 1.08 18.01
N ALA A 26 -13.71 1.72 19.16
CA ALA A 26 -13.13 1.23 20.41
C ALA A 26 -14.06 1.56 21.58
N ASP A 27 -14.33 0.56 22.42
CA ASP A 27 -15.13 0.76 23.64
C ASP A 27 -14.29 1.42 24.76
N SER A 28 -12.97 1.29 24.69
CA SER A 28 -12.02 1.90 25.62
C SER A 28 -10.75 2.33 24.88
N ARG A 29 -10.13 3.41 25.38
CA ARG A 29 -8.83 3.93 24.90
C ARG A 29 -7.67 3.59 25.84
N ALA A 30 -7.91 2.74 26.83
CA ALA A 30 -6.85 2.27 27.71
C ALA A 30 -5.82 1.42 26.96
N VAL A 31 -4.56 1.48 27.39
CA VAL A 31 -3.51 0.59 26.87
C VAL A 31 -3.93 -0.86 27.04
N GLY A 32 -3.74 -1.66 26.00
CA GLY A 32 -4.17 -3.07 25.97
C GLY A 32 -5.67 -3.28 25.73
N ALA A 33 -6.50 -2.23 25.68
CA ALA A 33 -7.89 -2.38 25.30
C ALA A 33 -8.02 -2.78 23.82
N PRO A 34 -8.99 -3.64 23.48
CA PRO A 34 -9.27 -3.99 22.10
C PRO A 34 -9.95 -2.84 21.37
N ALA A 35 -9.60 -2.68 20.10
CA ALA A 35 -10.21 -1.76 19.15
C ALA A 35 -10.35 -2.44 17.77
N GLU A 36 -11.20 -1.89 16.92
CA GLU A 36 -11.46 -2.35 15.57
C GLU A 36 -11.20 -1.23 14.56
N LEU A 37 -10.37 -1.50 13.56
CA LEU A 37 -10.32 -0.72 12.33
C LEU A 37 -11.35 -1.31 11.36
N ARG A 38 -12.42 -0.57 11.11
CA ARG A 38 -13.48 -0.93 10.15
C ARG A 38 -13.14 -0.30 8.80
N ILE A 39 -13.01 -1.10 7.76
CA ILE A 39 -12.69 -0.67 6.40
C ILE A 39 -13.80 -1.16 5.47
N GLU A 40 -14.31 -0.26 4.63
CA GLU A 40 -15.26 -0.60 3.57
C GLU A 40 -14.73 -0.06 2.24
N LEU A 41 -14.67 -0.98 1.28
CA LEU A 41 -14.31 -0.73 -0.11
C LEU A 41 -15.59 -0.74 -0.94
N ALA A 42 -15.69 0.12 -1.93
CA ALA A 42 -16.79 0.10 -2.88
C ALA A 42 -16.31 0.53 -4.26
N VAL A 43 -16.96 -0.01 -5.30
CA VAL A 43 -16.81 0.49 -6.67
C VAL A 43 -18.03 1.33 -7.04
N ALA A 44 -17.85 2.34 -7.89
CA ALA A 44 -18.96 3.14 -8.37
C ALA A 44 -19.87 2.34 -9.31
N ASP A 45 -21.11 2.83 -9.52
CA ASP A 45 -22.02 2.22 -10.48
C ASP A 45 -21.40 2.18 -11.90
N GLY A 46 -21.56 1.04 -12.58
CA GLY A 46 -20.93 0.79 -13.87
C GLY A 46 -19.43 0.44 -13.80
N TRP A 47 -18.90 0.19 -12.61
CA TRP A 47 -17.56 -0.36 -12.39
C TRP A 47 -17.61 -1.69 -11.64
N GLU A 48 -16.62 -2.53 -11.87
CA GLU A 48 -16.50 -3.83 -11.23
C GLU A 48 -15.05 -4.15 -10.86
N ILE A 49 -14.88 -5.00 -9.85
CA ILE A 49 -13.59 -5.61 -9.52
C ILE A 49 -13.25 -6.66 -10.59
N VAL A 50 -12.02 -6.63 -11.09
CA VAL A 50 -11.51 -7.59 -12.06
C VAL A 50 -11.26 -8.93 -11.35
N ARG A 51 -11.98 -9.99 -11.75
CA ARG A 51 -11.98 -11.30 -11.05
C ARG A 51 -10.76 -12.16 -11.37
N ASP A 52 -10.14 -11.93 -12.52
CA ASP A 52 -8.94 -12.58 -13.03
C ASP A 52 -7.64 -11.82 -12.67
N ALA A 53 -7.76 -10.76 -11.88
CA ALA A 53 -6.65 -10.03 -11.29
C ALA A 53 -6.51 -10.36 -9.80
N PRO A 54 -5.40 -9.98 -9.14
CA PRO A 54 -5.30 -10.06 -7.69
C PRO A 54 -6.50 -9.39 -7.01
N PRO A 55 -7.07 -10.01 -5.95
CA PRO A 55 -8.22 -9.47 -5.25
C PRO A 55 -7.89 -8.10 -4.60
N PRO A 56 -8.90 -7.31 -4.24
CA PRO A 56 -8.69 -6.09 -3.48
C PRO A 56 -7.83 -6.36 -2.24
N MET A 57 -6.88 -5.47 -2.00
CA MET A 57 -5.92 -5.60 -0.91
C MET A 57 -5.90 -4.35 -0.05
N VAL A 58 -5.82 -4.57 1.27
CA VAL A 58 -5.47 -3.54 2.24
C VAL A 58 -4.04 -3.77 2.73
N GLN A 59 -3.22 -2.72 2.77
CA GLN A 59 -1.89 -2.71 3.35
C GLN A 59 -1.83 -1.71 4.51
N ILE A 60 -1.87 -2.17 5.76
CA ILE A 60 -1.82 -1.30 6.95
C ILE A 60 -0.36 -0.98 7.27
N ALA A 61 -0.03 0.30 7.41
CA ALA A 61 1.30 0.75 7.76
C ALA A 61 1.62 0.42 9.23
N PRO A 62 2.89 0.12 9.56
CA PRO A 62 3.33 0.03 10.95
C PRO A 62 3.00 1.32 11.72
N ASN A 63 2.42 1.17 12.90
CA ASN A 63 2.20 2.27 13.81
C ASN A 63 2.58 1.84 15.24
N PRO A 64 3.50 2.55 15.93
CA PRO A 64 3.96 2.19 17.26
C PRO A 64 2.88 2.32 18.36
N ALA A 65 1.76 2.99 18.09
CA ALA A 65 0.64 3.11 19.00
C ALA A 65 -0.30 1.90 18.98
N ILE A 66 -0.22 1.03 17.97
CA ILE A 66 -1.13 -0.12 17.82
C ILE A 66 -0.38 -1.43 17.64
N ARG A 67 -1.02 -2.52 18.08
CA ARG A 67 -0.61 -3.89 17.81
C ARG A 67 -1.80 -4.62 17.19
N LEU A 68 -1.69 -5.02 15.92
CA LEU A 68 -2.77 -5.76 15.25
C LEU A 68 -3.00 -7.12 15.94
N ASP A 69 -4.26 -7.51 16.05
CA ASP A 69 -4.69 -8.81 16.58
C ASP A 69 -4.66 -9.87 15.47
N GLY A 70 -3.95 -10.97 15.71
CA GLY A 70 -3.75 -12.06 14.76
C GLY A 70 -2.47 -12.84 15.03
N PRO A 71 -2.33 -14.07 14.51
CA PRO A 71 -1.06 -14.77 14.60
C PRO A 71 -0.01 -13.88 13.96
N GLU A 72 1.07 -13.62 14.68
CA GLU A 72 2.28 -12.99 14.15
C GLU A 72 2.87 -13.90 13.06
N LYS A 73 2.23 -14.01 11.91
CA LYS A 73 2.89 -14.41 10.67
C LYS A 73 3.68 -13.21 10.16
N CYS A 74 4.46 -12.59 11.05
CA CYS A 74 5.70 -11.97 10.64
C CYS A 74 6.51 -13.10 10.03
N SER A 75 6.83 -13.00 8.75
CA SER A 75 7.86 -13.84 8.17
C SER A 75 9.07 -13.81 9.12
N PRO A 76 9.65 -14.96 9.50
CA PRO A 76 10.78 -15.03 10.42
C PRO A 76 12.04 -14.29 9.92
N LEU A 77 12.00 -13.72 8.72
CA LEU A 77 13.07 -12.90 8.16
C LEU A 77 13.05 -11.42 8.61
N THR A 78 12.00 -10.93 9.30
CA THR A 78 11.97 -9.52 9.78
C THR A 78 11.26 -9.38 11.14
N GLY A 79 12.04 -9.47 12.24
CA GLY A 79 11.57 -9.51 13.63
C GLY A 79 11.04 -8.20 14.25
N PHE A 80 10.27 -7.40 13.51
CA PHE A 80 9.46 -6.31 14.03
C PHE A 80 8.26 -6.17 13.08
N LEU A 81 7.16 -5.54 13.49
CA LEU A 81 6.13 -5.05 12.55
C LEU A 81 6.76 -3.97 11.63
N ARG A 82 7.66 -4.37 10.71
CA ARG A 82 8.37 -3.53 9.72
C ARG A 82 7.86 -3.77 8.31
N LEU A 83 6.97 -4.74 8.10
CA LEU A 83 6.26 -4.96 6.85
C LEU A 83 4.81 -4.51 7.00
N PRO A 84 4.19 -3.96 5.94
CA PRO A 84 2.77 -3.64 5.99
C PRO A 84 1.97 -4.92 6.24
N TYR A 85 0.91 -4.84 7.05
CA TYR A 85 -0.05 -5.94 7.15
C TYR A 85 -0.84 -5.99 5.85
N GLU A 86 -0.64 -7.04 5.06
CA GLU A 86 -1.30 -7.24 3.77
C GLU A 86 -2.47 -8.21 3.92
N ASP A 87 -3.60 -7.84 3.33
CA ASP A 87 -4.80 -8.65 3.39
C ASP A 87 -5.53 -8.68 2.05
N MET A 88 -5.38 -9.81 1.35
CA MET A 88 -5.99 -10.10 0.05
C MET A 88 -7.27 -10.89 0.25
N ARG A 89 -8.47 -10.33 0.04
CA ARG A 89 -9.74 -11.08 0.20
C ARG A 89 -10.87 -10.63 -0.72
N GLU A 90 -11.82 -11.56 -0.90
CA GLU A 90 -13.02 -11.40 -1.74
C GLU A 90 -14.07 -10.42 -1.17
N THR A 91 -14.06 -10.16 0.15
CA THR A 91 -15.07 -9.32 0.80
C THR A 91 -14.66 -7.85 0.86
N LEU A 92 -15.54 -6.96 0.41
CA LEU A 92 -15.30 -5.52 0.40
C LEU A 92 -15.51 -4.81 1.75
N LYS A 93 -16.10 -5.48 2.76
CA LYS A 93 -16.28 -4.94 4.12
C LYS A 93 -15.44 -5.72 5.11
N ARG A 94 -14.78 -5.00 6.03
CA ARG A 94 -13.86 -5.65 6.96
C ARG A 94 -13.71 -4.95 8.30
N LYS A 95 -13.40 -5.77 9.31
CA LYS A 95 -12.94 -5.36 10.63
C LYS A 95 -11.56 -5.97 10.88
N HIS A 96 -10.58 -5.14 11.23
CA HIS A 96 -9.27 -5.57 11.73
C HIS A 96 -9.21 -5.23 13.22
N LYS A 97 -9.08 -6.25 14.06
CA LYS A 97 -8.89 -6.05 15.49
C LYS A 97 -7.45 -5.60 15.76
N PHE A 98 -7.28 -4.74 16.75
CA PHE A 98 -5.98 -4.33 17.24
C PHE A 98 -6.06 -3.92 18.72
N PHE A 99 -4.91 -3.78 19.35
CA PHE A 99 -4.75 -3.33 20.72
C PHE A 99 -3.91 -2.06 20.75
N LEU A 100 -4.22 -1.13 21.67
CA LEU A 100 -3.38 0.03 21.91
C LEU A 100 -2.10 -0.40 22.64
N ALA A 101 -0.94 -0.16 22.04
CA ALA A 101 0.37 -0.47 22.63
C ALA A 101 0.85 0.61 23.60
N ARG A 102 0.32 1.82 23.47
CA ARG A 102 0.49 2.97 24.36
C ARG A 102 -0.74 3.86 24.30
N GLU A 103 -0.82 4.83 25.19
CA GLU A 103 -1.86 5.86 25.12
C GLU A 103 -1.72 6.61 23.77
N PRO A 104 -2.82 6.70 22.99
CA PRO A 104 -2.79 7.41 21.73
C PRO A 104 -2.63 8.91 21.96
N LYS A 105 -1.97 9.59 21.02
CA LYS A 105 -1.83 11.05 20.94
C LYS A 105 -2.79 11.61 19.89
N GLU A 106 -3.04 12.91 19.94
CA GLU A 106 -3.97 13.60 19.02
C GLU A 106 -3.62 13.42 17.53
N ASP A 107 -2.32 13.30 17.25
CA ASP A 107 -1.75 13.11 15.92
C ASP A 107 -1.60 11.63 15.52
N ASP A 108 -1.85 10.67 16.41
CA ASP A 108 -1.74 9.26 16.06
C ASP A 108 -2.85 8.85 15.07
N ARG A 109 -2.44 8.20 13.98
CA ARG A 109 -3.31 7.72 12.90
C ARG A 109 -3.02 6.27 12.54
N VAL A 110 -4.03 5.51 12.16
CA VAL A 110 -3.83 4.27 11.40
C VAL A 110 -3.80 4.62 9.92
N ASP A 111 -2.63 4.49 9.32
CA ASP A 111 -2.45 4.69 7.89
C ASP A 111 -2.52 3.35 7.15
N PHE A 112 -3.22 3.32 6.03
CA PHE A 112 -3.24 2.14 5.16
C PHE A 112 -3.43 2.49 3.69
N ILE A 113 -3.13 1.52 2.83
CA ILE A 113 -3.46 1.52 1.41
C ILE A 113 -4.63 0.59 1.20
N ALA A 114 -5.62 1.01 0.42
CA ALA A 114 -6.51 0.09 -0.26
C ALA A 114 -6.20 0.11 -1.74
N GLN A 115 -6.12 -1.05 -2.38
CA GLN A 115 -5.89 -1.16 -3.81
C GLN A 115 -6.73 -2.25 -4.43
N ALA A 116 -7.09 -2.06 -5.69
CA ALA A 116 -7.87 -3.01 -6.47
C ALA A 116 -7.59 -2.84 -7.96
N TYR A 117 -7.79 -3.91 -8.71
CA TYR A 117 -7.97 -3.82 -10.16
C TYR A 117 -9.47 -3.65 -10.43
N ILE A 118 -9.83 -2.54 -11.07
CA ILE A 118 -11.20 -2.22 -11.44
C ILE A 118 -11.31 -2.04 -12.94
N ARG A 119 -12.49 -2.26 -13.50
CA ARG A 119 -12.81 -1.91 -14.89
C ARG A 119 -14.22 -1.37 -14.99
N LYS A 120 -14.48 -0.61 -16.04
CA LYS A 120 -15.84 -0.25 -16.42
C LYS A 120 -16.57 -1.51 -16.87
N THR A 121 -17.81 -1.73 -16.45
CA THR A 121 -18.59 -2.91 -16.84
C THR A 121 -18.66 -3.02 -18.37
N GLY A 122 -18.33 -4.19 -18.91
CA GLY A 122 -18.26 -4.45 -20.35
C GLY A 122 -16.98 -3.95 -21.06
N SER A 123 -16.04 -3.34 -20.34
CA SER A 123 -14.72 -2.96 -20.89
C SER A 123 -13.71 -4.11 -20.77
N GLU A 124 -12.85 -4.27 -21.77
CA GLU A 124 -11.67 -5.16 -21.67
C GLU A 124 -10.50 -4.49 -20.93
N SER A 125 -10.48 -3.15 -20.88
CA SER A 125 -9.43 -2.41 -20.19
C SER A 125 -9.68 -2.36 -18.68
N ALA A 126 -8.66 -2.72 -17.91
CA ALA A 126 -8.63 -2.63 -16.46
C ALA A 126 -7.66 -1.55 -15.98
N PHE A 127 -7.94 -1.01 -14.81
CA PHE A 127 -7.13 -0.02 -14.13
C PHE A 127 -6.73 -0.54 -12.76
N HIS A 128 -5.45 -0.39 -12.42
CA HIS A 128 -5.00 -0.54 -11.04
C HIS A 128 -5.27 0.77 -10.30
N VAL A 129 -6.08 0.70 -9.26
CA VAL A 129 -6.46 1.87 -8.46
C VAL A 129 -5.96 1.68 -7.04
N ARG A 130 -5.40 2.76 -6.50
CA ARG A 130 -4.82 2.81 -5.16
C ARG A 130 -5.40 4.01 -4.40
N ARG A 131 -5.66 3.82 -3.11
CA ARG A 131 -6.17 4.85 -2.22
C ARG A 131 -5.39 4.82 -0.93
N ARG A 132 -4.93 5.98 -0.50
CA ARG A 132 -4.29 6.16 0.80
C ARG A 132 -5.29 6.69 1.78
N VAL A 133 -5.35 6.04 2.94
CA VAL A 133 -6.32 6.36 3.96
C VAL A 133 -5.61 6.53 5.29
N SER A 134 -5.93 7.62 5.97
CA SER A 134 -5.44 7.92 7.30
C SER A 134 -6.63 8.05 8.24
N VAL A 135 -6.65 7.25 9.31
CA VAL A 135 -7.76 7.21 10.27
C VAL A 135 -7.27 7.65 11.63
N PRO A 136 -7.83 8.72 12.23
CA PRO A 136 -7.55 9.10 13.61
C PRO A 136 -7.70 7.94 14.61
N LEU A 137 -6.74 7.78 15.52
CA LEU A 137 -6.92 6.91 16.70
C LEU A 137 -7.78 7.57 17.78
N ILE A 138 -7.83 8.91 17.79
CA ILE A 138 -8.59 9.72 18.75
C ILE A 138 -9.72 10.47 18.03
N GLY A 139 -10.90 10.44 18.64
CA GLY A 139 -12.10 11.16 18.19
C GLY A 139 -12.94 10.35 17.21
N ASP A 140 -14.12 10.87 16.88
CA ASP A 140 -15.04 10.28 15.88
C ASP A 140 -14.66 10.72 14.45
N GLY A 141 -13.38 11.06 14.25
CA GLY A 141 -12.88 11.64 13.01
C GLY A 141 -13.02 10.66 11.85
N ALA A 142 -13.74 11.08 10.80
CA ALA A 142 -13.83 10.32 9.56
C ALA A 142 -12.44 10.11 8.94
N ALA A 143 -12.26 8.96 8.29
CA ALA A 143 -11.07 8.67 7.50
C ALA A 143 -10.80 9.79 6.48
N LYS A 144 -9.54 10.22 6.39
CA LYS A 144 -9.08 11.10 5.32
C LYS A 144 -8.53 10.25 4.20
N VAL A 145 -9.25 10.23 3.08
CA VAL A 145 -8.75 9.66 1.83
C VAL A 145 -7.94 10.74 1.12
N SER A 146 -6.65 10.48 0.91
CA SER A 146 -5.82 11.38 0.11
C SER A 146 -5.74 10.86 -1.32
N ALA A 147 -5.93 11.77 -2.28
CA ALA A 147 -5.52 11.53 -3.66
C ALA A 147 -4.00 11.33 -3.68
N ASP A 148 -3.54 10.42 -4.54
CA ASP A 148 -2.16 9.95 -4.62
C ASP A 148 -1.12 11.09 -4.50
N GLY A 149 -0.47 11.19 -3.34
CA GLY A 149 0.77 11.96 -3.18
C GLY A 149 1.99 11.09 -3.51
N PRO A 150 3.21 11.63 -3.63
CA PRO A 150 4.41 10.81 -3.72
C PRO A 150 4.54 9.89 -2.49
N TRP A 151 5.01 8.66 -2.72
CA TRP A 151 5.28 7.67 -1.67
C TRP A 151 6.49 8.12 -0.86
N LYS A 152 6.32 8.52 0.41
CA LYS A 152 7.43 8.68 1.36
C LYS A 152 7.70 7.36 2.08
N TRP A 153 7.98 6.30 1.32
CA TRP A 153 8.43 5.04 1.89
C TRP A 153 9.95 5.01 1.86
N GLY A 154 10.55 4.85 3.03
CA GLY A 154 11.97 5.04 3.27
C GLY A 154 12.21 6.19 4.26
N PRO A 155 13.40 6.25 4.88
CA PRO A 155 13.80 7.39 5.70
C PRO A 155 13.57 8.69 4.88
N ALA A 156 12.92 9.70 5.48
CA ALA A 156 12.62 10.97 4.79
C ALA A 156 13.87 11.71 4.29
N ASP A 157 15.02 11.27 4.77
CA ASP A 157 16.39 11.68 4.52
C ASP A 157 17.10 10.88 3.42
N ASN A 158 16.45 9.92 2.75
CA ASN A 158 17.04 9.28 1.57
C ASN A 158 16.71 10.08 0.30
N PRO A 159 17.65 10.87 -0.26
CA PRO A 159 17.40 11.56 -1.51
C PRO A 159 17.13 10.53 -2.61
N LEU A 160 16.08 10.77 -3.40
CA LEU A 160 15.87 10.01 -4.63
C LEU A 160 17.08 10.23 -5.54
N LEU A 161 17.75 9.15 -5.93
CA LEU A 161 18.82 9.22 -6.91
C LEU A 161 18.26 9.75 -8.24
N THR A 162 19.01 10.65 -8.87
CA THR A 162 18.70 11.25 -10.15
C THR A 162 19.61 10.68 -11.24
N ILE A 163 19.26 10.91 -12.51
CA ILE A 163 20.09 10.48 -13.65
C ILE A 163 21.43 11.22 -13.59
N GLY A 164 22.53 10.46 -13.59
CA GLY A 164 23.89 10.98 -13.49
C GLY A 164 24.52 10.77 -12.10
N ASP A 165 23.70 10.52 -11.07
CA ASP A 165 24.23 10.18 -9.76
C ASP A 165 24.96 8.83 -9.80
N LYS A 166 26.03 8.73 -9.01
CA LYS A 166 26.74 7.46 -8.83
C LYS A 166 25.80 6.48 -8.11
N ALA A 167 25.49 5.37 -8.76
CA ALA A 167 24.74 4.29 -8.14
C ALA A 167 25.46 3.80 -6.87
N PRO A 168 24.77 3.74 -5.70
CA PRO A 168 25.31 3.14 -4.49
C PRO A 168 25.69 1.69 -4.76
N ASP A 169 26.88 1.30 -4.32
CA ASP A 169 27.26 -0.11 -4.37
C ASP A 169 26.48 -0.89 -3.32
N PHE A 170 26.16 -2.14 -3.64
CA PHE A 170 25.50 -3.07 -2.74
C PHE A 170 25.94 -4.49 -3.05
N THR A 171 25.94 -5.34 -2.04
CA THR A 171 26.12 -6.79 -2.17
C THR A 171 24.88 -7.47 -1.64
N LEU A 172 24.21 -8.23 -2.49
CA LEU A 172 23.00 -8.97 -2.15
C LEU A 172 23.20 -10.46 -2.40
N LYS A 173 22.40 -11.26 -1.69
CA LYS A 173 22.32 -12.70 -1.92
C LYS A 173 21.33 -12.98 -3.05
N SER A 174 21.75 -13.75 -4.04
CA SER A 174 20.93 -14.25 -5.14
C SER A 174 20.03 -15.40 -4.70
N GLY A 175 19.06 -15.77 -5.55
CA GLY A 175 18.12 -16.87 -5.26
C GLY A 175 18.76 -18.25 -5.12
N ASP A 176 19.92 -18.46 -5.75
CA ASP A 176 20.76 -19.66 -5.61
C ASP A 176 21.69 -19.62 -4.38
N GLY A 177 21.65 -18.51 -3.64
CA GLY A 177 22.46 -18.28 -2.45
C GLY A 177 23.86 -17.73 -2.69
N SER A 178 24.27 -17.51 -3.94
CA SER A 178 25.50 -16.78 -4.27
C SER A 178 25.41 -15.32 -3.84
N GLN A 179 26.56 -14.66 -3.65
CA GLN A 179 26.60 -13.21 -3.45
C GLN A 179 26.89 -12.51 -4.78
N THR A 180 26.28 -11.35 -4.98
CA THR A 180 26.50 -10.51 -6.17
C THR A 180 26.61 -9.06 -5.73
N SER A 181 27.69 -8.40 -6.13
CA SER A 181 27.92 -6.97 -5.87
C SER A 181 27.74 -6.13 -7.13
N LEU A 182 27.14 -4.95 -7.04
CA LEU A 182 26.98 -4.06 -8.20
C LEU A 182 28.33 -3.68 -8.82
N SER A 183 29.35 -3.44 -7.98
CA SER A 183 30.72 -3.10 -8.41
C SER A 183 31.41 -4.18 -9.27
N GLU A 184 30.99 -5.45 -9.20
CA GLU A 184 31.54 -6.52 -10.03
C GLU A 184 31.29 -6.31 -11.53
N TYR A 185 30.27 -5.53 -11.88
CA TYR A 185 29.87 -5.23 -13.25
C TYR A 185 30.43 -3.91 -13.79
N ARG A 186 31.11 -3.13 -12.95
CA ARG A 186 31.67 -1.83 -13.34
C ARG A 186 32.62 -1.98 -14.53
N SER A 187 32.41 -1.17 -15.57
CA SER A 187 33.19 -1.18 -16.81
C SER A 187 33.12 -2.50 -17.62
N LYS A 188 32.25 -3.44 -17.26
CA LYS A 188 32.04 -4.69 -18.00
C LYS A 188 30.76 -4.67 -18.82
N LYS A 189 29.67 -4.17 -18.24
CA LYS A 189 28.34 -4.08 -18.89
C LYS A 189 27.44 -3.08 -18.21
N ASN A 190 26.40 -2.66 -18.93
CA ASN A 190 25.29 -1.91 -18.36
C ASN A 190 24.46 -2.82 -17.45
N VAL A 191 23.98 -2.28 -16.33
CA VAL A 191 23.15 -3.00 -15.36
C VAL A 191 21.80 -2.31 -15.27
N ILE A 192 20.72 -3.10 -15.40
CA ILE A 192 19.36 -2.65 -15.15
C ILE A 192 18.98 -3.14 -13.76
N ILE A 193 18.62 -2.22 -12.86
CA ILE A 193 18.15 -2.55 -11.52
C ILE A 193 16.62 -2.45 -11.53
N ALA A 194 15.96 -3.60 -11.42
CA ALA A 194 14.52 -3.66 -11.24
C ALA A 194 14.21 -3.88 -9.76
N CYS A 195 13.75 -2.83 -9.09
CA CYS A 195 13.23 -2.92 -7.72
C CYS A 195 11.74 -3.23 -7.80
N TYR A 196 11.32 -4.39 -7.32
CA TYR A 196 9.91 -4.76 -7.21
C TYR A 196 9.60 -5.18 -5.77
N ARG A 197 8.36 -4.95 -5.35
CA ARG A 197 7.82 -5.57 -4.15
C ARG A 197 7.46 -7.01 -4.51
N ALA A 198 8.33 -7.94 -4.18
CA ALA A 198 8.06 -9.36 -4.37
C ALA A 198 7.32 -9.90 -3.14
N PHE A 199 6.00 -9.80 -3.13
CA PHE A 199 5.18 -10.66 -2.29
C PHE A 199 4.02 -11.13 -3.17
N TRP A 200 4.03 -12.42 -3.50
CA TRP A 200 2.97 -13.16 -4.17
C TRP A 200 2.58 -14.31 -3.25
#